data_AF-A0A7Z9FDR2-F1
#
_entry.id   AF-A0A7Z9FDR2-F1
#
_cell.length_a   1.000
_cell.length_b   1.000
_cell.length_c   1.000
_cell.angle_alpha   90.00
_cell.angle_beta   90.00
_cell.angle_gamma   90.00
#
_symmetry.space_group_name_H-M   'P 1'
#
loop_
_entity.id
_entity.type
_entity.pdbx_description
1 polymer ?
#
loop_
_entity_poly.entity_id
_entity_poly.type
_entity_poly.pdbx_seq_one_letter_code
_entity_poly.pdbx_strand_id
1 'polypeptide(L)' 'MSDKRTATGFIGLGLMGEPMSLKLCAAGYPLTVWNPTRKKNSNSNR' A
#
# COMPACT_ATOMS: atom_id res chain seq x y z
N MET A 1 12.94 21.61 9.19
CA MET A 1 11.63 21.46 8.51
C MET A 1 10.93 20.28 9.15
N SER A 2 9.76 20.49 9.76
CA SER A 2 9.01 19.39 10.37
C SER A 2 8.33 18.62 9.24
N ASP A 3 9.03 17.63 8.67
CA ASP A 3 8.49 16.67 7.71
C ASP A 3 7.50 15.75 8.42
N LYS A 4 6.36 16.30 8.85
CA LYS A 4 5.21 15.50 9.25
C LYS A 4 4.62 14.87 8.00
N ARG A 5 5.22 13.77 7.53
CA ARG A 5 4.65 12.94 6.49
C ARG A 5 3.27 12.47 6.94
N THR A 6 2.26 12.79 6.15
CA THR A 6 0.87 12.47 6.46
C THR A 6 0.71 10.96 6.57
N ALA A 7 0.22 10.50 7.73
CA ALA A 7 -0.17 9.11 7.91
C ALA A 7 -1.27 8.77 6.90
N THR A 8 -0.98 7.83 6.01
CA THR A 8 -1.87 7.48 4.89
C THR A 8 -2.44 6.09 5.13
N GLY A 9 -3.77 5.96 5.05
CA GLY A 9 -4.46 4.67 5.13
C GLY A 9 -4.77 4.12 3.73
N PHE A 10 -4.51 2.84 3.50
CA PHE A 10 -4.86 2.15 2.26
C PHE A 10 -5.80 0.98 2.55
N ILE A 11 -6.97 0.95 1.90
CA ILE A 11 -7.95 -0.13 2.08
C ILE A 11 -8.04 -0.93 0.77
N GLY A 12 -7.63 -2.20 0.83
CA GLY A 12 -7.65 -3.16 -0.27
C GLY A 12 -6.34 -3.28 -1.04
N LEU A 13 -5.73 -4.46 -1.05
CA LEU A 13 -4.52 -4.76 -1.83
C LEU A 13 -4.88 -5.60 -3.07
N GLY A 14 -5.44 -4.93 -4.08
CA GLY A 14 -5.68 -5.53 -5.40
C GLY A 14 -4.51 -5.33 -6.38
N LEU A 15 -4.72 -5.64 -7.67
CA LEU A 15 -3.75 -5.48 -8.76
C LEU A 15 -3.07 -4.11 -8.80
N MET A 16 -3.82 -3.05 -8.51
CA MET A 16 -3.30 -1.67 -8.47
C MET A 16 -2.93 -1.22 -7.06
N GLY A 17 -3.56 -1.79 -6.04
CA GLY A 17 -3.37 -1.39 -4.65
C GLY A 17 -1.99 -1.76 -4.12
N GLU A 18 -1.50 -2.95 -4.49
CA GLU A 18 -0.17 -3.41 -4.15
C GLU A 18 0.96 -2.50 -4.68
N PRO A 19 1.09 -2.24 -5.99
CA PRO A 19 2.16 -1.37 -6.50
C PRO A 19 2.04 0.08 -6.01
N MET A 20 0.84 0.57 -5.73
CA MET A 20 0.64 1.93 -5.19
C MET A 20 1.08 2.05 -3.74
N SER A 21 0.72 1.08 -2.89
CA SER A 21 1.13 1.03 -1.49
C SER A 21 2.66 0.92 -1.33
N LEU A 22 3.31 0.12 -2.20
CA LEU A 22 4.77 -0.03 -2.22
C LEU A 22 5.48 1.28 -2.59
N LYS A 23 4.97 2.04 -3.55
CA LYS A 23 5.53 3.35 -3.92
C LYS A 23 5.48 4.34 -2.77
N LEU A 24 4.36 4.40 -2.04
CA LEU A 24 4.20 5.28 -0.88
C LEU A 24 5.14 4.88 0.26
N CYS A 25 5.31 3.58 0.49
CA CYS A 25 6.26 3.05 1.47
C CYS A 25 7.71 3.38 1.08
N ALA A 26 8.08 3.21 -0.19
CA ALA A 26 9.41 3.53 -0.71
C ALA A 26 9.73 5.04 -0.63
N ALA A 27 8.72 5.91 -0.79
CA ALA A 27 8.84 7.34 -0.56
C ALA A 27 8.89 7.73 0.93
N GLY A 28 8.81 6.75 1.83
CA GLY A 28 8.95 6.92 3.27
C GLY A 28 7.70 7.47 3.97
N TYR A 29 6.53 7.39 3.34
CA TYR A 29 5.27 7.77 3.99
C TYR A 29 4.84 6.70 5.00
N PRO A 30 4.43 7.09 6.22
CA PRO A 30 3.83 6.17 7.17
C PRO A 30 2.48 5.68 6.60
N LEU A 31 2.41 4.40 6.26
CA LEU A 31 1.28 3.78 5.57
C LEU A 31 0.66 2.66 6.42
N THR A 32 -0.64 2.73 6.66
CA THR A 32 -1.43 1.65 7.29
C THR A 32 -2.27 0.98 6.23
N VAL A 33 -2.07 -0.32 6.01
CA VAL A 33 -2.81 -1.08 5.00
C VAL A 33 -3.79 -2.05 5.65
N TRP A 34 -5.06 -1.96 5.27
CA TRP A 34 -6.11 -2.87 5.70
C TRP A 34 -6.69 -3.62 4.51
N ASN A 35 -6.63 -4.96 4.56
CA ASN A 35 -7.14 -5.82 3.49
C ASN A 35 -8.15 -6.83 4.07
N PRO A 36 -9.46 -6.54 4.01
CA PRO A 36 -10.50 -7.34 4.66
C PRO A 36 -10.65 -8.75 4.09
N THR A 37 -10.30 -8.95 2.81
CA THR A 37 -10.23 -10.27 2.18
C THR A 37 -8.77 -10.57 1.85
N ARG A 38 -8.19 -11.52 2.59
CA ARG A 38 -6.83 -12.05 2.37
C ARG A 38 -6.70 -12.87 1.07
N LYS A 39 -7.41 -12.51 0.00
CA LYS A 39 -7.09 -13.00 -1.34
C LYS A 39 -5.74 -12.38 -1.70
N LYS A 40 -4.69 -13.17 -1.49
CA LYS A 40 -3.38 -12.91 -2.07
C LYS A 40 -3.64 -12.69 -3.55
N ASN A 41 -3.38 -11.49 -4.04
CA ASN A 41 -3.26 -11.29 -5.48
C ASN A 41 -1.94 -11.96 -5.87
N SER A 42 -1.93 -13.31 -5.86
CA SER A 42 -0.86 -14.11 -6.40
C SER A 42 -0.75 -13.65 -7.84
N ASN A 43 0.33 -12.92 -8.13
CA ASN A 43 0.76 -12.52 -9.45
C ASN A 43 0.55 -13.71 -10.39
N SER A 44 -0.62 -13.73 -11.02
CA SER A 44 -1.04 -14.79 -11.91
C SER A 44 -0.53 -14.35 -13.25
N ASN A 45 0.59 -14.96 -13.64
CA ASN A 45 1.18 -14.94 -14.96
C ASN A 45 2.20 -13.82 -15.22
N ARG A 46 3.42 -14.25 -15.56
CA ARG A 46 4.32 -13.70 -16.59
C ARG A 46 4.82 -12.27 -16.44
#